data_AF-A0A931UED5-F1
#
_entry.id   AF-A0A931UED5-F1
#
_cell.length_a   1.000
_cell.length_b   1.000
_cell.length_c   1.000
_cell.angle_alpha   90.00
_cell.angle_beta   90.00
_cell.angle_gamma   90.00
#
_symmetry.space_group_name_H-M   'P 1'
#
loop_
_entity.id
_entity.type
_entity.pdbx_description
1 polymer ?
#
loop_
_entity_poly.entity_id
_entity_poly.type
_entity_poly.pdbx_seq_one_letter_code
_entity_poly.pdbx_strand_id
1 'polypeptide(L)'
;MSIVVSTEARIRNIKVASDTITAYLVDGRVVSVPLAWSWRLSEATPAQRAKFEIIGDGQGVHWPDVDEDISVEGMLHGVPARRPRTLTHFLGAGRQGNGKPPNTRLERPRRMRRSTAKR
;
A
#
# COMPACT_ATOMS: atom_id res chain seq x y z
N MET A 1 6.75 -36.12 24.52
CA MET A 1 6.89 -34.87 23.74
C MET A 1 5.72 -33.98 24.15
N SER A 2 5.95 -32.90 24.88
CA SER A 2 4.89 -31.93 25.21
C SER A 2 5.09 -30.72 24.30
N ILE A 3 4.09 -30.42 23.48
CA ILE A 3 4.04 -29.12 22.79
C ILE A 3 3.66 -28.07 23.83
N VAL A 4 4.42 -26.99 23.90
CA VAL A 4 4.09 -25.88 24.80
C VAL A 4 2.88 -25.17 24.22
N VAL A 5 1.83 -25.00 25.02
CA VAL A 5 0.65 -24.21 24.63
C VAL A 5 1.08 -22.76 24.49
N SER A 6 0.84 -22.17 23.32
CA SER A 6 1.19 -20.78 23.04
C SER A 6 0.36 -19.86 23.93
N THR A 7 1.03 -19.09 24.78
CA THR A 7 0.44 -17.89 25.38
C THR A 7 0.20 -16.86 24.27
N GLU A 8 -0.90 -16.10 24.37
CA GLU A 8 -1.13 -14.96 23.46
C GLU A 8 0.05 -13.98 23.55
N ALA A 9 0.59 -13.62 22.40
CA ALA A 9 1.70 -12.69 22.32
C ALA A 9 1.25 -11.29 22.75
N ARG A 10 2.04 -10.61 23.58
CA ARG A 10 1.74 -9.24 24.03
C ARG A 10 2.97 -8.36 23.93
N ILE A 11 2.80 -7.18 23.34
CA ILE A 11 3.84 -6.16 23.21
C ILE A 11 4.02 -5.48 24.55
N ARG A 12 5.25 -5.52 25.05
CA ARG A 12 5.69 -4.76 26.24
C ARG A 12 6.30 -3.42 25.84
N ASN A 13 7.04 -3.39 24.75
CA ASN A 13 7.70 -2.19 24.25
C ASN A 13 7.94 -2.29 22.74
N ILE A 14 8.16 -1.15 22.10
CA ILE A 14 8.52 -1.07 20.69
C ILE A 14 9.70 -0.10 20.48
N LYS A 15 10.56 -0.44 19.53
CA LYS A 15 11.62 0.43 19.02
C LYS A 15 11.41 0.62 17.54
N VAL A 16 11.38 1.87 17.10
CA VAL A 16 11.29 2.23 15.68
C VAL A 16 12.62 2.82 15.25
N ALA A 17 13.25 2.20 14.25
CA ALA A 17 14.49 2.66 13.63
C ALA A 17 14.20 3.24 12.23
N SER A 18 15.27 3.54 11.48
CA SER A 18 15.17 4.05 10.11
C SER A 18 14.48 3.07 9.16
N ASP A 19 14.67 1.77 9.38
CA ASP A 19 14.31 0.69 8.46
C ASP A 19 13.53 -0.46 9.12
N THR A 20 13.44 -0.49 10.45
CA THR A 20 12.75 -1.57 11.19
C THR A 20 11.81 -1.08 12.29
N ILE A 21 10.80 -1.89 12.56
CA ILE A 21 9.95 -1.83 13.75
C ILE A 21 10.22 -3.10 14.57
N THR A 22 10.66 -2.94 15.81
CA THR A 22 11.04 -4.04 16.69
C THR A 22 10.16 -4.06 17.93
N ALA A 23 9.36 -5.11 18.09
CA ALA A 23 8.54 -5.35 19.28
C ALA A 23 9.27 -6.26 20.28
N TYR A 24 9.25 -5.86 21.54
CA TYR A 24 9.70 -6.66 22.68
C TYR A 24 8.47 -7.21 23.37
N LEU A 25 8.32 -8.54 23.39
CA LEU A 25 7.14 -9.19 23.91
C LEU A 25 7.29 -9.52 25.41
N VAL A 26 6.15 -9.64 26.11
CA VAL A 26 6.10 -9.96 27.54
C VAL A 26 6.74 -11.33 27.83
N ASP A 27 6.63 -12.27 26.89
CA ASP A 27 7.21 -13.62 26.98
C ASP A 27 8.73 -13.67 26.69
N GLY A 28 9.37 -12.51 26.49
CA GLY A 28 10.81 -12.39 26.26
C GLY A 28 11.24 -12.52 24.80
N ARG A 29 10.31 -12.81 23.87
CA ARG A 29 10.62 -12.79 22.43
C ARG A 29 10.87 -11.36 21.93
N VAL A 30 11.68 -11.25 20.89
CA VAL A 30 11.89 -10.02 20.13
C VAL A 30 11.53 -10.31 18.68
N VAL A 31 10.62 -9.52 18.12
CA VAL A 31 10.15 -9.65 16.74
C VAL A 31 10.45 -8.36 16.01
N SER A 32 11.15 -8.44 14.88
CA SER A 32 11.50 -7.27 14.07
C SER A 32 10.99 -7.43 12.66
N VAL A 33 10.37 -6.37 12.15
CA VAL A 33 9.79 -6.31 10.80
C VAL A 33 10.30 -5.06 10.09
N PRO A 34 10.35 -5.03 8.75
CA PRO A 34 10.72 -3.82 8.03
C PRO A 34 9.72 -2.69 8.31
N LEU A 35 10.20 -1.46 8.49
CA LEU A 35 9.36 -0.26 8.58
C LEU A 35 8.46 -0.11 7.34
N ALA A 36 8.95 -0.57 6.18
CA ALA A 36 8.23 -0.66 4.91
C ALA A 36 6.89 -1.43 4.99
N TRP A 37 6.66 -2.22 6.03
CA TRP A 37 5.38 -2.89 6.28
C TRP A 37 4.21 -1.94 6.48
N SER A 38 4.45 -0.76 7.03
CA SER A 38 3.48 0.32 7.00
C SER A 38 3.95 1.39 6.05
N TRP A 39 3.10 1.66 5.07
CA TRP A 39 3.30 2.77 4.15
C TRP A 39 3.30 4.12 4.87
N ARG A 40 2.40 4.30 5.85
CA ARG A 40 2.30 5.52 6.63
C ARG A 40 3.54 5.71 7.51
N LEU A 41 3.99 4.68 8.21
CA LEU A 41 5.18 4.77 9.05
C LEU A 41 6.45 4.97 8.21
N SER A 42 6.51 4.43 7.01
CA SER A 42 7.61 4.68 6.08
C SER A 42 7.69 6.15 5.65
N GLU A 43 6.54 6.81 5.48
CA GLU A 43 6.45 8.23 5.11
C GLU A 43 6.48 9.18 6.32
N ALA A 44 6.25 8.65 7.53
CA ALA A 44 6.25 9.41 8.78
C ALA A 44 7.64 9.96 9.12
N THR A 45 7.68 11.14 9.72
CA THR A 45 8.92 11.71 10.28
C THR A 45 9.38 10.94 11.52
N PRO A 46 10.67 11.00 11.91
CA PRO A 46 11.15 10.39 13.15
C PRO A 46 10.37 10.84 14.40
N ALA A 47 9.96 12.10 14.46
CA ALA A 47 9.19 12.65 15.58
C ALA A 47 7.78 12.03 15.68
N GLN A 48 7.12 11.79 14.54
CA GLN A 48 5.83 11.11 14.51
C GLN A 48 5.97 9.62 14.88
N ARG A 49 7.00 8.94 14.38
CA ARG A 49 7.29 7.53 14.72
C ARG A 49 7.62 7.32 16.20
N ALA A 50 8.17 8.33 16.86
CA ALA A 50 8.50 8.29 18.29
C ALA A 50 7.27 8.44 19.20
N LYS A 51 6.13 8.90 18.66
CA LYS A 51 4.88 9.06 19.40
C LYS A 51 3.95 7.90 19.08
N PHE A 52 3.84 6.97 20.02
CA PHE A 52 2.98 5.81 19.89
C PHE A 52 2.38 5.43 21.24
N GLU A 53 1.33 4.62 21.19
CA GLU A 53 0.65 4.07 22.35
C GLU A 53 0.49 2.55 22.15
N ILE A 54 0.83 1.77 23.18
CA ILE A 54 0.52 0.34 23.18
C ILE A 54 -0.97 0.20 23.55
N ILE A 55 -1.73 -0.47 22.70
CA ILE A 55 -3.19 -0.59 22.81
C ILE A 55 -3.63 -2.05 22.97
N GLY A 56 -4.87 -2.25 23.38
CA GLY A 56 -5.50 -3.58 23.45
C GLY A 56 -4.75 -4.56 24.35
N ASP A 57 -4.26 -4.11 25.51
CA ASP A 57 -3.50 -4.95 26.46
C ASP A 57 -2.25 -5.63 25.82
N GLY A 58 -1.57 -4.89 24.92
CA GLY A 58 -0.37 -5.35 24.22
C GLY A 58 -0.64 -6.05 22.89
N GLN A 59 -1.88 -6.07 22.40
CA GLN A 59 -2.21 -6.65 21.09
C GLN A 59 -1.72 -5.81 19.91
N GLY A 60 -1.51 -4.50 20.11
CA GLY A 60 -1.02 -3.63 19.04
C GLY A 60 -0.41 -2.33 19.54
N VAL A 61 0.07 -1.55 18.58
CA VAL A 61 0.64 -0.23 18.78
C VAL A 61 -0.02 0.74 17.81
N HIS A 62 -0.52 1.86 18.35
CA HIS A 62 -1.15 2.95 17.62
C HIS A 62 -0.18 4.13 17.51
N TRP A 63 -0.04 4.70 16.30
CA TRP A 63 0.65 5.96 16.05
C TRP A 63 -0.37 7.05 15.71
N PRO A 64 -0.77 7.90 16.68
CA PRO A 64 -1.87 8.85 16.49
C PRO A 64 -1.57 9.94 15.46
N ASP A 65 -0.31 10.40 15.36
CA ASP A 65 0.08 11.46 14.43
C ASP A 65 -0.04 11.06 12.95
N VAL A 66 -0.12 9.76 12.65
CA VAL A 66 -0.25 9.25 11.28
C VAL A 66 -1.45 8.32 11.08
N ASP A 67 -2.24 8.05 12.11
CA ASP A 67 -3.40 7.14 12.07
C ASP A 67 -3.00 5.76 11.52
N GLU A 68 -2.05 5.12 12.19
CA GLU A 68 -1.59 3.77 11.83
C GLU A 68 -1.54 2.85 13.05
N ASP A 69 -1.96 1.61 12.85
CA ASP A 69 -1.91 0.54 13.85
C ASP A 69 -1.06 -0.64 13.34
N ILE A 70 -0.22 -1.19 14.21
CA ILE A 70 0.49 -2.45 13.97
C ILE A 70 0.15 -3.43 15.08
N SER A 71 -0.37 -4.61 14.71
CA SER A 71 -0.68 -5.68 15.66
C SER A 71 0.48 -6.67 15.83
N VAL A 72 0.58 -7.25 17.03
CA VAL A 72 1.55 -8.31 17.34
C VAL A 72 1.34 -9.55 16.47
N GLU A 73 0.09 -9.89 16.19
CA GLU A 73 -0.29 -10.99 15.29
C GLU A 73 0.20 -10.72 13.86
N GLY A 74 0.05 -9.48 13.36
CA GLY A 74 0.58 -9.09 12.06
C GLY A 74 2.09 -9.27 11.98
N MET A 75 2.81 -8.88 13.04
CA MET A 75 4.26 -9.08 13.19
C MET A 75 4.66 -10.55 13.20
N LEU A 76 3.96 -11.39 13.94
CA LEU A 76 4.26 -12.82 14.06
C LEU A 76 3.95 -13.61 12.78
N HIS A 77 2.91 -13.20 12.04
CA HIS A 77 2.46 -13.90 10.85
C HIS A 77 3.01 -13.35 9.53
N GLY A 78 3.82 -12.29 9.57
CA GLY A 78 4.40 -11.73 8.35
C GLY A 78 3.41 -10.90 7.52
N VAL A 79 2.35 -10.35 8.13
CA VAL A 79 1.27 -9.66 7.42
C VAL A 79 1.50 -8.14 7.49
N PRO A 80 1.87 -7.46 6.39
CA PRO A 80 2.10 -6.02 6.38
C PRO A 80 0.79 -5.23 6.50
N ALA A 81 0.88 -3.97 6.91
CA ALA A 81 -0.26 -3.07 6.99
C ALA A 81 -0.84 -2.83 5.59
N ARG A 82 -2.18 -2.92 5.49
CA ARG A 82 -2.85 -2.81 4.20
C ARG A 82 -2.80 -1.37 3.71
N ARG A 83 -2.20 -1.15 2.54
CA ARG A 83 -2.44 0.08 1.78
C ARG A 83 -3.90 0.06 1.29
N PRO A 84 -4.70 1.10 1.55
CA PRO A 84 -5.99 1.24 0.88
C PRO A 84 -5.77 1.16 -0.63
N ARG A 85 -6.51 0.29 -1.31
CA ARG A 85 -6.56 0.34 -2.77
C ARG A 85 -7.27 1.63 -3.12
N THR A 86 -6.54 2.62 -3.64
CA THR A 86 -7.18 3.80 -4.22
C THR A 86 -8.16 3.30 -5.27
N LEU A 87 -9.46 3.46 -5.02
CA LEU A 87 -10.47 3.30 -6.07
C LEU A 87 -10.24 4.45 -7.05
N THR A 88 -9.35 4.25 -8.01
CA THR A 88 -9.32 5.08 -9.22
C THR A 88 -10.55 4.69 -10.05
N HIS A 89 -11.73 5.07 -9.59
CA HIS A 89 -13.00 4.83 -10.29
C HIS A 89 -13.59 6.18 -10.71
N PHE A 90 -13.24 6.56 -11.95
CA PHE A 90 -13.99 7.40 -12.89
C PHE A 90 -14.84 8.56 -12.32
N LEU A 91 -14.22 9.73 -12.13
CA LEU A 91 -14.89 11.02 -12.33
C LEU A 91 -14.58 11.52 -13.74
N GLY A 92 -15.28 10.93 -14.70
CA GLY A 92 -15.25 11.28 -16.11
C GLY A 92 -16.61 11.07 -16.76
N ALA A 93 -17.67 11.67 -16.18
CA ALA A 93 -18.97 11.75 -16.83
C ALA A 93 -19.74 12.96 -16.29
N GLY A 94 -19.87 14.03 -17.08
CA GLY A 94 -20.72 15.16 -16.72
C GLY A 94 -20.42 16.52 -17.35
N ARG A 95 -20.09 16.61 -18.65
CA ARG A 95 -20.34 17.84 -19.42
C ARG A 95 -21.12 17.49 -20.69
N GLN A 96 -22.42 17.78 -20.66
CA GLN A 96 -23.25 17.86 -21.87
C GLN A 96 -22.69 18.95 -22.77
N GLY A 97 -22.11 18.54 -23.90
CA GLY A 97 -21.78 19.40 -25.03
C GLY A 97 -22.37 18.75 -26.28
N ASN A 98 -23.51 19.29 -26.71
CA ASN A 98 -24.24 18.92 -27.90
C ASN A 98 -23.33 19.07 -29.14
N GLY A 99 -23.02 17.99 -29.85
CA GLY A 99 -22.10 18.03 -30.99
C GLY A 99 -22.06 16.70 -31.74
N LYS A 100 -22.97 16.54 -32.70
CA LYS A 100 -22.99 15.46 -33.69
C LYS A 100 -21.61 15.38 -34.36
N PRO A 101 -20.92 14.22 -34.44
CA PRO A 101 -19.65 14.15 -35.15
C PRO A 101 -19.90 14.32 -36.67
N PRO A 102 -19.10 15.15 -37.38
CA PRO A 102 -19.22 15.27 -38.82
C PRO A 102 -18.71 13.99 -39.48
N ASN A 103 -19.52 13.42 -40.37
CA ASN A 103 -19.15 12.28 -41.19
C ASN A 103 -18.16 12.73 -42.28
N THR A 104 -16.86 12.72 -42.00
CA THR A 104 -15.84 12.95 -43.02
C THR A 104 -15.42 11.61 -43.63
N ARG A 105 -16.12 11.28 -44.72
CA ARG A 105 -15.74 10.27 -45.71
C ARG A 105 -14.34 10.61 -46.27
N LEU A 106 -13.32 9.87 -45.85
CA LEU A 106 -12.01 9.91 -46.52
C LEU A 106 -12.15 9.23 -47.90
N GLU A 107 -12.33 10.05 -48.93
CA GLU A 107 -12.08 9.67 -50.32
C GLU A 107 -10.62 9.23 -50.47
N ARG A 108 -10.38 7.99 -50.92
CA ARG A 108 -9.04 7.47 -51.21
C ARG A 108 -8.53 8.09 -52.53
N PRO A 109 -7.26 8.55 -52.62
CA PRO A 109 -6.74 9.04 -53.89
C PRO A 109 -6.52 7.89 -54.88
N ARG A 110 -7.02 8.06 -56.11
CA ARG A 110 -6.78 7.18 -57.26
C ARG A 110 -5.29 7.11 -57.58
N ARG A 111 -4.67 5.94 -57.45
CA ARG A 111 -3.28 5.71 -57.89
C ARG A 111 -3.27 5.31 -59.37
N MET A 112 -2.97 6.29 -60.22
CA MET A 112 -2.71 6.12 -61.65
C MET A 112 -1.37 5.39 -61.82
N ARG A 113 -1.36 4.16 -62.36
CA ARG A 113 -0.11 3.49 -62.76
C ARG A 113 0.13 3.79 -64.25
N ARG A 114 1.16 4.61 -64.51
CA ARG A 114 1.71 4.84 -65.84
C ARG A 114 2.43 3.60 -66.34
N SER A 115 2.26 3.35 -67.63
CA SER A 115 2.94 2.37 -68.47
C SER A 115 4.45 2.61 -68.55
N THR A 116 5.21 1.53 -68.71
CA THR A 116 6.52 1.58 -69.36
C THR A 116 6.71 0.30 -70.18
N ALA A 117 7.07 0.53 -71.45
CA ALA A 117 7.33 -0.47 -72.48
C ALA A 117 8.68 -1.15 -72.26
N LYS A 118 8.79 -2.40 -72.72
CA LYS A 118 10.07 -3.10 -72.92
C LYS A 118 10.23 -3.38 -74.41
N ARG A 119 11.38 -2.94 -74.94
CA ARG A 119 12.03 -3.49 -76.13
C ARG A 119 12.55 -4.89 -75.85
#